data_AF-A0A4Q3S2X1-F1
#
_entry.id   AF-A0A4Q3S2X1-F1
#
_cell.length_a   1.000
_cell.length_b   1.000
_cell.length_c   1.000
_cell.angle_alpha   90.00
_cell.angle_beta   90.00
_cell.angle_gamma   90.00
#
_symmetry.space_group_name_H-M   'P 1'
#
loop_
_entity.id
_entity.type
_entity.pdbx_description
1 polymer ?
#
loop_
_entity_poly.entity_id
_entity_poly.type
_entity_poly.pdbx_seq_one_letter_code
_entity_poly.pdbx_strand_id
1 'polypeptide(L)'
;DADAQQKLMSYAFPGNVRELKSVMELACVMTDGDIVTAENISINTSAKVADLMNKERSLKEYEIQIIQHYLDKYDKDVLLVAKKLDVGKSTIYRMIQAGELKAK
;
A
#
# COMPACT_ATOMS: atom_id res chain seq x y z
N ASP A 1 -6.34 -17.09 17.14
CA ASP A 1 -7.16 -16.57 16.05
C ASP A 1 -6.29 -16.41 14.80
N ALA A 2 -6.63 -17.08 13.70
CA ALA A 2 -5.80 -17.10 12.48
C ALA A 2 -5.85 -15.76 11.73
N ASP A 3 -7.00 -15.08 11.75
CA ASP A 3 -7.20 -13.79 11.09
C ASP A 3 -6.42 -12.70 11.82
N ALA A 4 -6.35 -12.76 13.15
CA ALA A 4 -5.51 -11.89 13.97
C ALA A 4 -4.03 -12.02 13.62
N GLN A 5 -3.53 -13.25 13.46
CA GLN A 5 -2.15 -13.51 13.04
C GLN A 5 -1.88 -12.99 11.64
N GLN A 6 -2.78 -13.25 10.70
CA GLN A 6 -2.66 -12.75 9.33
C GLN A 6 -2.65 -11.21 9.29
N LYS A 7 -3.50 -10.56 10.08
CA LYS A 7 -3.56 -9.10 10.18
C LYS A 7 -2.24 -8.51 10.66
N LEU A 8 -1.62 -9.10 11.69
CA LEU A 8 -0.29 -8.70 12.15
C LEU A 8 0.79 -8.94 11.10
N MET A 9 0.84 -10.12 10.48
CA MET A 9 1.84 -10.46 9.46
C MET A 9 1.74 -9.62 8.18
N SER A 10 0.55 -9.12 7.86
CA SER A 10 0.30 -8.30 6.67
C SER A 10 0.81 -6.86 6.79
N TYR A 11 1.11 -6.41 8.01
CA TYR A 11 1.50 -5.05 8.29
C TYR A 11 3.00 -4.93 8.56
N ALA A 12 3.65 -3.95 7.94
CA ALA A 12 5.10 -3.83 7.94
C ALA A 12 5.70 -3.29 9.26
N PHE A 13 4.90 -2.66 10.11
CA PHE A 13 5.34 -1.97 11.34
C PHE A 13 6.53 -1.02 11.11
N PRO A 14 6.34 0.15 10.47
CA PRO A 14 7.42 1.13 10.30
C PRO A 14 8.07 1.60 11.61
N GLY A 15 7.35 1.55 12.74
CA GLY A 15 7.91 1.76 14.07
C GLY A 15 8.57 0.52 14.69
N ASN A 16 8.81 -0.52 13.88
CA ASN A 16 9.39 -1.80 14.22
C ASN A 16 8.73 -2.44 15.46
N VAL A 17 9.52 -3.14 16.28
CA VAL A 17 9.08 -3.81 17.51
C VAL A 17 8.42 -2.86 18.52
N ARG A 18 8.71 -1.56 18.47
CA ARG A 18 8.09 -0.56 19.34
C ARG A 18 6.62 -0.37 18.99
N GLU A 19 6.31 -0.24 17.70
CA GLU A 19 4.93 -0.14 17.21
C GLU A 19 4.17 -1.44 17.45
N LEU A 20 4.79 -2.60 17.15
CA LEU A 20 4.16 -3.90 17.42
C LEU A 20 3.80 -4.04 18.91
N LYS A 21 4.71 -3.65 19.81
CA LYS A 21 4.44 -3.66 21.25
C LYS A 21 3.23 -2.79 21.60
N SER A 22 3.18 -1.53 21.13
CA SER A 22 2.05 -0.65 21.43
C SER A 22 0.72 -1.17 20.88
N VAL A 23 0.73 -1.76 19.68
CA VAL A 23 -0.47 -2.39 19.08
C VAL A 23 -0.93 -3.58 19.93
N MET A 24 -0.01 -4.41 20.41
CA MET A 24 -0.34 -5.56 21.27
C MET A 24 -0.80 -5.15 22.66
N GLU A 25 -0.18 -4.14 23.27
CA GLU A 25 -0.65 -3.59 24.55
C GLU A 25 -2.10 -3.10 24.45
N LEU A 26 -2.42 -2.35 23.39
CA LEU A 26 -3.79 -1.90 23.14
C LEU A 26 -4.73 -3.09 22.87
N ALA A 27 -4.33 -4.05 22.05
CA ALA A 27 -5.14 -5.22 21.74
C ALA A 27 -5.48 -6.02 23.00
N CYS A 28 -4.52 -6.21 23.91
CA CYS A 28 -4.76 -6.86 25.21
C CYS A 28 -5.76 -6.08 26.07
N VAL A 29 -5.67 -4.74 26.10
CA VAL A 29 -6.64 -3.90 26.82
C VAL A 29 -8.05 -3.98 26.22
N MET A 30 -8.15 -4.15 24.91
CA MET A 30 -9.43 -4.23 24.18
C MET A 30 -10.02 -5.63 24.11
N THR A 31 -9.35 -6.65 24.66
CA THR A 31 -9.80 -8.04 24.60
C THR A 31 -10.47 -8.42 25.92
N ASP A 32 -11.73 -8.84 25.86
CA ASP A 32 -12.50 -9.24 27.05
C ASP A 32 -12.21 -10.67 27.53
N GLY A 33 -11.41 -11.45 26.79
CA GLY A 33 -11.06 -12.84 27.11
C GLY A 33 -9.60 -13.20 26.85
N ASP A 34 -9.27 -14.49 26.87
CA ASP A 34 -7.89 -14.96 26.78
C ASP A 34 -7.30 -14.97 25.36
N ILE A 35 -8.13 -14.72 24.34
CA ILE A 35 -7.74 -14.78 22.93
C ILE A 35 -8.00 -13.43 22.26
N VAL A 36 -6.92 -12.77 21.83
CA VAL A 36 -6.98 -11.58 20.97
C VAL A 36 -7.53 -11.97 19.59
N THR A 37 -8.63 -11.35 19.19
CA THR A 37 -9.23 -11.53 17.86
C THR A 37 -8.80 -10.43 16.90
N ALA A 38 -9.06 -10.60 15.60
CA ALA A 38 -8.70 -9.62 14.59
C ALA A 38 -9.36 -8.24 14.83
N GLU A 39 -10.53 -8.19 15.48
CA GLU A 39 -11.26 -6.96 15.78
C GLU A 39 -10.59 -6.14 16.88
N ASN A 40 -9.91 -6.79 17.83
CA ASN A 40 -9.20 -6.11 18.92
C ASN A 40 -7.89 -5.46 18.44
N ILE A 41 -7.40 -5.84 17.25
CA ILE A 41 -6.13 -5.33 16.69
C ILE A 41 -6.38 -4.05 15.88
N SER A 42 -6.06 -2.91 16.48
CA SER A 42 -6.11 -1.60 15.81
C SER A 42 -4.73 -1.22 15.27
N ILE A 43 -4.58 -1.28 13.95
CA ILE A 43 -3.36 -0.85 13.26
C ILE A 43 -3.62 0.54 12.64
N ASN A 44 -2.84 1.54 13.06
CA ASN A 44 -2.95 2.89 12.52
C ASN A 44 -2.51 2.91 11.04
N THR A 45 -3.47 3.03 10.12
CA THR A 45 -3.21 3.19 8.68
C THR A 45 -2.48 4.47 8.32
N SER A 46 -2.31 5.42 9.25
CA SER A 46 -1.45 6.60 9.05
C SER A 46 -0.02 6.21 8.72
N ALA A 47 0.44 5.05 9.19
CA ALA A 47 1.77 4.56 8.88
C ALA A 47 1.91 4.01 7.44
N LYS A 48 0.81 3.80 6.68
CA LYS A 48 0.90 3.56 5.22
C LYS A 48 1.36 4.81 4.47
N VAL A 49 0.94 5.99 4.93
CA VAL A 49 1.42 7.27 4.39
C VAL A 49 2.87 7.50 4.80
N ALA A 50 3.23 7.13 6.03
CA ALA A 50 4.62 7.18 6.49
C ALA A 50 5.52 6.20 5.70
N ASP A 51 5.12 4.96 5.44
CA ASP A 51 5.90 4.02 4.60
C ASP A 51 6.04 4.49 3.15
N LEU A 52 5.00 5.14 2.61
CA LEU A 52 5.07 5.80 1.30
C LEU A 52 6.14 6.91 1.28
N MET A 53 6.24 7.70 2.35
CA MET A 53 7.18 8.83 2.46
C MET A 53 8.57 8.43 2.99
N ASN A 54 8.71 7.29 3.66
CA ASN A 54 9.97 6.77 4.22
C ASN A 54 10.84 6.08 3.16
N LYS A 55 10.27 5.69 2.02
CA LYS A 55 11.05 5.19 0.88
C LYS A 55 11.48 6.38 0.02
N GLU A 56 12.76 6.70 0.07
CA GLU A 56 13.36 7.62 -0.90
C GLU A 56 13.15 7.08 -2.30
N ARG A 57 12.43 7.85 -3.11
CA ARG A 57 12.09 7.55 -4.49
C ARG A 57 12.20 8.81 -5.30
N SER A 58 12.71 8.68 -6.50
CA SER A 58 12.65 9.72 -7.51
C SER A 58 11.19 10.03 -7.86
N LEU A 59 10.94 11.26 -8.33
CA LEU A 59 9.62 11.64 -8.86
C LEU A 59 9.15 10.68 -9.96
N LYS A 60 10.09 10.19 -10.77
CA LYS A 60 9.83 9.22 -11.85
C LYS A 60 9.30 7.89 -11.32
N GLU A 61 9.82 7.39 -10.20
CA GLU A 61 9.33 6.14 -9.59
C GLU A 61 7.92 6.29 -9.01
N TYR A 62 7.60 7.46 -8.44
CA TYR A 62 6.23 7.77 -8.03
C TYR A 62 5.28 7.84 -9.23
N GLU A 63 5.70 8.50 -10.31
CA GLU A 63 4.93 8.59 -11.54
C GLU A 63 4.63 7.20 -12.12
N ILE A 64 5.64 6.33 -12.21
CA ILE A 64 5.48 4.93 -12.65
C ILE A 64 4.48 4.19 -11.76
N GLN A 65 4.58 4.31 -10.43
CA GLN A 65 3.64 3.65 -9.52
C GLN A 65 2.20 4.13 -9.71
N ILE A 66 1.99 5.45 -9.85
CA ILE A 66 0.67 6.04 -10.02
C ILE A 66 0.05 5.57 -11.34
N ILE A 67 0.82 5.63 -12.43
CA ILE A 67 0.35 5.21 -13.75
C ILE A 67 0.05 3.71 -13.76
N GLN A 68 0.93 2.88 -13.20
CA GLN A 68 0.69 1.43 -13.12
C GLN A 68 -0.56 1.11 -12.30
N HIS A 69 -0.75 1.75 -11.15
CA HIS A 69 -1.94 1.56 -10.31
C HIS A 69 -3.23 1.87 -11.08
N TYR A 70 -3.24 2.94 -11.88
CA TYR A 70 -4.40 3.28 -12.71
C TYR A 70 -4.58 2.30 -13.87
N LEU A 71 -3.50 1.85 -14.52
CA LEU A 71 -3.59 0.80 -15.55
C LEU A 71 -4.20 -0.48 -14.98
N ASP A 72 -3.76 -0.93 -13.81
CA ASP A 72 -4.30 -2.13 -13.16
C ASP A 72 -5.77 -1.95 -12.76
N LYS A 73 -6.16 -0.74 -12.32
CA LYS A 73 -7.53 -0.39 -11.91
C LYS A 73 -8.51 -0.28 -13.08
N TYR A 74 -8.05 0.08 -14.27
CA TYR A 74 -8.88 0.34 -15.44
C TYR A 74 -8.59 -0.64 -16.59
N ASP A 75 -8.31 -1.91 -16.26
CA ASP A 75 -8.11 -3.00 -17.23
C ASP A 75 -7.10 -2.67 -18.35
N LYS A 76 -6.09 -1.87 -18.01
CA LYS A 76 -5.01 -1.38 -18.89
C LYS A 76 -5.51 -0.54 -20.06
N ASP A 77 -6.66 0.12 -19.93
CA ASP A 77 -7.12 1.11 -20.89
C ASP A 77 -6.23 2.37 -20.82
N VAL A 78 -5.21 2.41 -21.69
CA VAL A 78 -4.24 3.50 -21.79
C VAL A 78 -4.91 4.84 -22.09
N LEU A 79 -5.97 4.88 -22.90
CA LEU A 79 -6.65 6.12 -23.26
C LEU A 79 -7.43 6.67 -22.07
N LEU A 80 -8.12 5.81 -21.32
CA LEU A 80 -8.83 6.19 -20.11
C LEU A 80 -7.87 6.66 -19.00
N VAL A 81 -6.76 5.93 -18.80
CA VAL A 81 -5.75 6.30 -17.80
C VAL A 81 -5.07 7.62 -18.15
N ALA A 82 -4.66 7.81 -19.41
CA ALA A 82 -4.11 9.06 -19.91
C ALA A 82 -5.04 10.25 -19.60
N LYS A 83 -6.33 10.09 -19.88
CA LYS A 83 -7.34 11.11 -19.59
C LYS A 83 -7.52 11.37 -18.09
N LYS A 84 -7.50 10.32 -17.26
CA LYS A 84 -7.71 10.45 -15.81
C LYS A 84 -6.53 11.07 -15.07
N LEU A 85 -5.31 10.80 -15.52
CA LEU A 85 -4.09 11.31 -14.91
C LEU A 85 -3.61 12.62 -15.55
N ASP A 86 -4.30 13.10 -16.58
CA ASP A 86 -3.88 14.25 -17.39
C ASP A 86 -2.45 14.09 -17.95
N VAL A 87 -2.16 12.88 -18.44
CA VAL A 87 -0.86 12.51 -19.01
C VAL A 87 -1.04 12.21 -20.50
N GLY A 88 -0.11 12.67 -21.32
CA GLY A 88 -0.11 12.35 -22.75
C GLY A 88 -0.07 10.83 -23.00
N LYS A 89 -0.97 10.32 -23.84
CA LYS A 89 -0.98 8.90 -24.25
C LYS A 89 0.37 8.42 -24.77
N SER A 90 1.10 9.28 -25.50
CA SER A 90 2.45 9.00 -26.00
C SER A 90 3.46 8.77 -24.87
N THR A 91 3.33 9.47 -23.75
CA THR A 91 4.16 9.27 -22.56
C THR A 91 3.95 7.88 -21.99
N ILE A 92 2.70 7.46 -21.79
CA ILE A 92 2.39 6.13 -21.25
C ILE A 92 2.90 5.03 -22.21
N TYR A 93 2.68 5.15 -23.52
CA TYR A 93 3.21 4.19 -24.48
C TYR A 93 4.74 4.13 -24.49
N ARG A 94 5.43 5.28 -24.38
CA ARG A 94 6.90 5.33 -24.27
C ARG A 94 7.39 4.62 -23.02
N MET A 95 6.72 4.80 -21.88
CA MET A 95 7.06 4.12 -20.62
C MET A 95 6.82 2.61 -20.68
N ILE A 96 5.75 2.16 -21.35
CA ILE A 96 5.52 0.74 -21.63
C ILE A 96 6.65 0.17 -22.51
N GLN A 97 7.02 0.86 -23.58
CA GLN A 97 8.10 0.43 -24.48
C GLN A 97 9.47 0.39 -23.79
N ALA A 98 9.72 1.32 -22.87
CA ALA A 98 10.93 1.34 -22.06
C ALA A 98 10.96 0.24 -20.98
N GLY A 99 9.88 -0.53 -20.81
CA GLY A 99 9.75 -1.56 -19.77
C GLY A 99 9.51 -1.01 -18.37
N GLU A 100 9.19 0.29 -18.24
CA GLU A 100 8.90 0.95 -16.97
C GLU A 100 7.50 0.60 -16.45
N LEU A 101 6.55 0.30 -17.36
CA LEU A 101 5.17 -0.08 -17.06
C LEU A 101 4.88 -1.50 -17.56
N LYS A 102 4.12 -2.28 -16.79
CA LYS A 102 3.71 -3.64 -17.14
C LYS A 102 2.38 -3.62 -17.89
N ALA A 103 2.44 -4.03 -19.16
CA ALA A 103 1.26 -4.19 -20.02
C ALA A 103 0.61 -5.59 -19.93
N LYS A 104 1.21 -6.54 -19.21
CA LYS A 104 0.72 -7.92 -19.01
C LYS A 104 0.54 -8.23 -17.53
#